data_AF-A0A9D4TWJ7-F1
#
_entry.id   AF-A0A9D4TWJ7-F1
#
_cell.length_a   1.000
_cell.length_b   1.000
_cell.length_c   1.000
_cell.angle_alpha   90.00
_cell.angle_beta   90.00
_cell.angle_gamma   90.00
#
_symmetry.space_group_name_H-M   'P 1'
#
loop_
_entity.id
_entity.type
_entity.pdbx_description
1 polymer ?
#
loop_
_entity_poly.entity_id
_entity_poly.type
_entity_poly.pdbx_seq_one_letter_code
_entity_poly.pdbx_strand_id
1 'polypeptide(L)'
;MRQVHGRGGFASNGSPGPSNGVGTAEVYGFVGWIASSVAYVIYMLWAYIPASVLEAHGVTYYPSKHWAVAVPAWVCVTVVFVYWLYNGLCMAAVPAPSAGASHSDWASRCKEEAGMASYFSDASSSIPPLVDIPQELVSSILYGDLTPQEAEEQYDRVCRKKGAVE
;
A
#
# COMPACT_ATOMS: atom_id res chain seq x y z
N MET A 1 26.37 -44.50 5.80
CA MET A 1 27.44 -43.53 6.13
C MET A 1 27.05 -42.17 5.55
N ARG A 2 26.99 -41.13 6.41
CA ARG A 2 27.25 -39.69 6.17
C ARG A 2 26.65 -39.01 4.93
N GLN A 3 25.99 -37.85 4.97
CA GLN A 3 25.69 -36.86 6.00
C GLN A 3 24.50 -36.04 5.48
N VAL A 4 23.51 -35.77 6.33
CA VAL A 4 22.47 -34.76 6.12
C VAL A 4 22.91 -33.55 6.94
N HIS A 5 23.25 -32.44 6.28
CA HIS A 5 23.57 -31.13 6.87
C HIS A 5 23.05 -30.06 5.89
N GLY A 6 22.25 -29.07 6.24
CA GLY A 6 21.65 -28.74 7.52
C GLY A 6 20.30 -28.05 7.28
N ARG A 7 19.32 -28.38 8.12
CA ARG A 7 18.12 -27.56 8.32
C ARG A 7 18.60 -26.22 8.87
N GLY A 8 18.55 -25.18 8.05
CA GLY A 8 18.48 -23.82 8.56
C GLY A 8 17.24 -23.75 9.44
N GLY A 9 17.43 -23.58 10.74
CA GLY A 9 16.36 -23.30 11.68
C GLY A 9 15.70 -22.01 11.25
N PHE A 10 14.47 -22.10 10.73
CA PHE A 10 13.55 -20.99 10.71
C PHE A 10 13.26 -20.69 12.18
N ALA A 11 14.03 -19.76 12.74
CA ALA A 11 13.69 -19.14 14.00
C ALA A 11 12.27 -18.60 13.84
N SER A 12 11.31 -19.28 14.48
CA SER A 12 10.01 -18.72 14.77
C SER A 12 10.26 -17.53 15.69
N ASN A 13 10.57 -16.38 15.10
CA ASN A 13 10.44 -15.10 15.79
C ASN A 13 9.02 -15.06 16.32
N GLY A 14 8.92 -15.01 17.64
CA GLY A 14 7.67 -15.17 18.36
C GLY A 14 6.59 -14.31 17.75
N SER A 15 5.43 -14.93 17.50
CA SER A 15 4.20 -14.17 17.31
C SER A 15 4.10 -13.16 18.44
N PRO A 16 3.95 -11.86 18.17
CA PRO A 16 3.58 -10.93 19.22
C PRO A 16 2.18 -11.34 19.65
N GLY A 17 2.10 -12.06 20.78
CA GLY A 17 0.85 -12.23 21.50
C GLY A 17 0.27 -10.85 21.81
N PRO A 18 -1.06 -10.72 21.94
CA PRO A 18 -1.69 -9.44 22.21
C PRO A 18 -1.11 -8.86 23.50
N SER A 19 -0.23 -7.87 23.37
CA SER A 19 0.32 -7.15 24.50
C SER A 19 -0.82 -6.35 25.11
N ASN A 20 -1.31 -6.77 26.27
CA ASN A 20 -2.33 -6.08 27.07
C ASN A 20 -1.80 -4.78 27.72
N GLY A 21 -0.87 -4.09 27.06
CA GLY A 21 -0.41 -2.76 27.41
C GLY A 21 -0.92 -1.78 26.36
N VAL A 22 -1.34 -0.59 26.79
CA VAL A 22 -1.61 0.54 25.90
C VAL A 22 -0.48 0.60 24.88
N GLY A 23 -0.81 0.50 23.59
CA GLY A 23 0.20 0.45 22.55
C GLY A 23 1.05 1.69 22.68
N THR A 24 2.38 1.57 22.69
CA THR A 24 3.27 2.73 22.88
C THR A 24 2.93 3.87 21.90
N ALA A 25 2.43 3.53 20.70
CA ALA A 25 1.90 4.45 19.71
C ALA A 25 0.70 5.29 20.20
N GLU A 26 -0.23 4.74 20.97
CA GLU A 26 -1.40 5.44 21.50
C GLU A 26 -0.97 6.49 22.53
N VAL A 27 0.00 6.16 23.39
CA VAL A 27 0.57 7.09 24.37
C VAL A 27 1.29 8.25 23.66
N TYR A 28 2.11 7.96 22.65
CA TYR A 28 2.78 9.02 21.88
C TYR A 28 1.79 9.90 21.11
N GLY A 29 0.72 9.31 20.56
CA GLY A 29 -0.35 10.05 19.92
C GLY A 29 -1.04 11.01 20.89
N PHE A 30 -1.34 10.55 22.10
CA PHE A 30 -1.97 11.38 23.14
C PHE A 30 -1.06 12.52 23.61
N VAL A 31 0.21 12.24 23.89
CA VAL A 31 1.19 13.26 24.28
C VAL A 31 1.40 14.26 23.14
N GLY A 32 1.49 13.78 21.90
CA GLY A 32 1.57 14.61 20.71
C GLY A 32 0.36 15.53 20.57
N TRP A 33 -0.85 15.01 20.78
CA TRP A 33 -2.08 15.80 20.71
C TRP A 33 -2.11 16.93 21.73
N ILE A 34 -1.74 16.67 22.99
CA ILE A 34 -1.65 17.72 24.02
C ILE A 34 -0.57 18.75 23.64
N ALA A 35 0.63 18.29 23.27
CA ALA A 35 1.74 19.17 22.92
C ALA A 35 1.41 20.06 21.71
N SER A 36 0.81 19.50 20.66
CA SER A 36 0.36 20.26 19.49
C SER A 36 -0.74 21.25 19.85
N SER A 37 -1.68 20.88 20.73
CA SER A 37 -2.75 21.78 21.18
C SER A 37 -2.20 22.98 21.94
N VAL A 38 -1.27 22.75 22.88
CA VAL A 38 -0.62 23.84 23.65
C VAL A 38 0.20 24.73 22.72
N ALA A 39 1.01 24.14 21.83
CA ALA A 39 1.80 24.89 20.86
C ALA A 39 0.91 25.74 19.93
N TYR A 40 -0.24 25.21 19.50
CA TYR A 40 -1.20 25.93 18.67
C TYR A 40 -1.80 27.14 19.41
N VAL A 41 -2.15 27.00 20.68
CA VAL A 41 -2.66 28.13 21.49
C VAL A 41 -1.59 29.21 21.66
N ILE A 42 -0.34 28.82 21.96
CA ILE A 42 0.78 29.77 22.06
C ILE A 42 1.00 30.49 20.71
N TYR A 43 0.94 29.74 19.62
CA TYR A 43 1.05 30.29 18.27
C TYR A 43 -0.06 31.30 17.96
N MET A 44 -1.32 30.99 18.29
CA MET A 44 -2.46 31.89 18.11
C MET A 44 -2.27 33.17 18.94
N LEU A 45 -1.87 33.05 20.21
CA LEU A 45 -1.59 34.21 21.06
C LEU A 45 -0.51 35.11 20.43
N TRP A 46 0.61 34.53 20.00
CA TRP A 46 1.67 35.27 19.33
C TRP A 46 1.21 35.91 18.00
N ALA A 47 0.41 35.20 17.20
CA ALA A 47 -0.08 35.65 15.90
C ALA A 47 -1.09 36.80 16.02
N TYR A 48 -1.97 36.81 17.03
CA TYR A 48 -3.01 37.83 17.16
C TYR A 48 -2.62 39.03 18.03
N ILE A 49 -1.74 38.86 19.02
CA ILE A 49 -1.34 39.97 19.90
C ILE A 49 -0.51 41.01 19.12
N PRO A 50 -0.85 42.32 19.17
CA PRO A 50 -0.11 43.36 18.47
C PRO A 50 1.30 43.57 19.06
N ALA A 51 2.24 43.98 18.20
CA ALA A 51 3.66 44.18 18.52
C ALA A 51 3.88 45.08 19.74
N SER A 52 3.09 46.15 19.87
CA SER A 52 3.18 47.10 20.99
C SER A 52 2.94 46.46 22.37
N VAL A 53 2.05 45.46 22.44
CA VAL A 53 1.76 44.74 23.69
C VAL A 53 2.88 43.74 24.02
N LEU A 54 3.47 43.11 23.00
CA LEU A 54 4.63 42.22 23.16
C LEU A 54 5.87 42.97 23.63
N GLU A 55 6.14 44.13 23.03
CA GLU A 55 7.25 45.01 23.41
C GLU A 55 7.08 45.56 24.83
N ALA A 56 5.85 45.90 25.23
CA ALA A 56 5.54 46.28 26.61
C ALA A 56 5.76 45.16 27.63
N HIS A 57 5.65 43.89 27.22
CA HIS A 57 5.95 42.71 28.03
C HIS A 57 7.43 42.28 27.96
N GLY A 58 8.30 43.08 27.32
CA GLY A 58 9.73 42.82 27.24
C GLY A 58 10.15 41.80 26.18
N VAL A 59 9.25 41.38 25.29
CA VAL A 59 9.56 40.45 24.19
C VAL A 59 9.95 41.25 22.94
N THR A 60 11.21 41.62 22.85
CA THR A 60 11.76 42.41 21.73
C THR A 60 12.30 41.56 20.58
N TYR A 61 12.49 40.25 20.78
CA TYR A 61 13.06 39.36 19.77
C TYR A 61 12.05 38.28 19.36
N TYR A 62 11.26 38.56 18.32
CA TYR A 62 10.37 37.60 17.67
C TYR A 62 10.50 37.70 16.14
N PRO A 63 10.31 36.60 15.39
CA PRO A 63 10.37 36.62 13.94
C PRO A 63 9.26 37.52 13.38
N SER A 64 9.44 38.05 12.18
CA SER A 64 8.46 38.93 11.53
C SER A 64 7.06 38.33 11.53
N LYS A 65 6.06 39.15 11.86
CA LYS A 65 4.66 38.70 12.02
C LYS A 65 4.06 38.11 10.73
N HIS A 66 4.66 38.35 9.57
CA HIS A 66 4.27 37.71 8.31
C HIS A 66 4.36 36.17 8.38
N TRP A 67 5.23 35.61 9.23
CA TRP A 67 5.35 34.17 9.41
C TRP A 67 4.08 33.56 10.01
N ALA A 68 3.27 34.35 10.73
CA ALA A 68 1.95 33.92 11.21
C ALA A 68 0.97 33.59 10.07
N VAL A 69 1.17 34.15 8.87
CA VAL A 69 0.35 33.83 7.69
C VAL A 69 1.08 32.87 6.75
N ALA A 70 2.40 33.01 6.64
CA ALA A 70 3.21 32.14 5.79
C ALA A 70 3.15 30.68 6.23
N VAL A 71 3.29 30.39 7.53
CA VAL A 71 3.26 29.00 8.05
C VAL A 71 1.97 28.27 7.66
N PRO A 72 0.76 28.75 7.98
CA PRO A 72 -0.48 28.05 7.61
C PRO A 72 -0.68 27.98 6.10
N ALA A 73 -0.26 29.00 5.34
CA ALA A 73 -0.32 28.96 3.88
C ALA A 73 0.57 27.84 3.31
N TRP A 74 1.80 27.71 3.80
CA TRP A 74 2.73 26.64 3.41
C TRP A 74 2.21 25.26 3.82
N VAL A 75 1.58 25.12 4.99
CA VAL A 75 0.93 23.87 5.40
C VAL A 75 -0.15 23.46 4.41
N CYS A 76 -1.05 24.37 4.02
CA CYS A 76 -2.10 24.09 3.04
C CYS A 76 -1.51 23.66 1.69
N VAL A 77 -0.50 24.38 1.18
CA VAL A 77 0.18 24.03 -0.07
C VAL A 77 0.86 22.67 0.02
N THR A 78 1.52 22.39 1.15
CA THR A 78 2.22 21.11 1.38
C THR A 78 1.23 19.94 1.41
N VAL A 79 0.07 20.08 2.07
CA VAL A 79 -0.95 19.02 2.10
C VAL A 79 -1.44 18.69 0.70
N VAL A 80 -1.77 19.70 -0.10
CA VAL A 80 -2.20 19.52 -1.50
C VAL A 80 -1.08 18.90 -2.33
N PHE A 81 0.15 19.38 -2.18
CA PHE A 81 1.32 18.85 -2.88
C PHE A 81 1.56 17.38 -2.57
N VAL A 82 1.55 16.99 -1.29
CA VAL A 82 1.74 15.60 -0.86
C VAL A 82 0.62 14.70 -1.38
N TYR A 83 -0.63 15.17 -1.40
CA TYR A 83 -1.75 14.42 -1.97
C TYR A 83 -1.53 14.10 -3.44
N TRP A 84 -1.20 15.09 -4.27
CA TRP A 84 -0.95 14.87 -5.70
C TRP A 84 0.31 14.05 -5.95
N LEU A 85 1.37 14.30 -5.18
CA LEU A 85 2.60 13.53 -5.25
C LEU A 85 2.35 12.04 -4.93
N TYR A 86 1.60 11.75 -3.88
CA TYR A 86 1.23 10.38 -3.52
C TYR A 86 0.46 9.68 -4.63
N ASN A 87 -0.55 10.34 -5.21
CA ASN A 87 -1.28 9.80 -6.36
C ASN A 87 -0.33 9.53 -7.55
N GLY A 88 0.58 10.46 -7.85
CA GLY A 88 1.58 10.28 -8.89
C GLY A 88 2.52 9.10 -8.63
N LEU A 89 2.96 8.93 -7.39
CA LEU A 89 3.80 7.81 -6.98
C LEU A 89 3.05 6.48 -7.03
N CYS A 90 1.79 6.43 -6.60
CA CYS A 90 0.95 5.24 -6.73
C CYS A 90 0.78 4.85 -8.19
N MET A 91 0.50 5.80 -9.08
CA MET A 91 0.37 5.54 -10.52
C MET A 91 1.70 5.11 -11.15
N ALA A 92 2.84 5.63 -10.67
CA ALA A 92 4.16 5.22 -11.14
C ALA A 92 4.59 3.84 -10.63
N ALA A 93 4.11 3.43 -9.44
CA ALA A 93 4.44 2.15 -8.83
C ALA A 93 3.55 1.01 -9.32
N VAL A 94 2.33 1.30 -9.79
CA VAL A 94 1.41 0.30 -10.32
C VAL A 94 1.91 -0.22 -11.68
N PRO A 95 2.00 -1.55 -11.87
CA PRO A 95 2.30 -2.15 -13.18
C PRO A 95 1.31 -1.69 -14.26
N ALA A 96 1.70 -1.76 -15.53
CA ALA A 96 0.79 -1.42 -16.62
C ALA A 96 -0.53 -2.22 -16.48
N PRO A 97 -1.71 -1.63 -16.77
CA PRO A 97 -3.01 -2.32 -16.60
C PRO A 97 -3.14 -3.62 -17.41
N SER A 98 -2.35 -3.74 -18.48
CA SER A 98 -2.26 -4.93 -19.35
C SER A 98 -1.25 -5.99 -18.85
N ALA A 99 -0.56 -5.72 -17.74
CA ALA A 99 0.33 -6.69 -17.11
C ALA A 99 -0.48 -7.59 -16.17
N GLY A 100 -0.29 -8.90 -16.27
CA GLY A 100 -0.97 -9.87 -15.40
C GLY A 100 -0.68 -9.63 -13.91
N ALA A 101 0.52 -9.12 -13.59
CA ALA A 101 0.92 -8.72 -12.24
C ALA A 101 0.04 -7.61 -11.63
N SER A 102 -0.70 -6.85 -12.44
CA SER A 102 -1.67 -5.86 -11.93
C SER A 102 -2.96 -6.52 -11.41
N HIS A 103 -3.26 -7.76 -11.80
CA HIS A 103 -4.52 -8.45 -11.50
C HIS A 103 -4.32 -9.65 -10.58
N SER A 104 -3.08 -10.09 -10.38
CA SER A 104 -2.71 -11.14 -9.43
C SER A 104 -2.21 -10.54 -8.12
N ASP A 105 -2.73 -11.01 -6.99
CA ASP A 105 -2.16 -10.74 -5.67
C ASP A 105 -1.28 -11.91 -5.21
N TRP A 106 -0.76 -11.81 -4.00
CA TRP A 106 0.07 -12.85 -3.38
C TRP A 106 -0.69 -14.13 -3.01
N ALA A 107 -2.02 -14.06 -2.90
CA ALA A 107 -2.88 -15.17 -2.53
C ALA A 107 -3.47 -15.86 -3.76
N SER A 108 -3.23 -15.32 -4.96
CA SER A 108 -3.82 -15.82 -6.19
C SER A 108 -3.27 -17.20 -6.55
N ARG A 109 -4.18 -18.13 -6.89
CA ARG A 109 -3.84 -19.53 -7.17
C ARG A 109 -4.03 -19.85 -8.65
N CYS A 110 -2.95 -20.27 -9.30
CA CYS A 110 -2.97 -20.70 -10.70
C CYS A 110 -3.37 -22.18 -10.87
N LYS A 111 -3.76 -22.57 -12.09
CA LYS A 111 -4.20 -23.95 -12.40
C LYS A 111 -3.10 -24.99 -12.12
N GLU A 112 -1.84 -24.62 -12.34
CA GLU A 112 -0.67 -25.47 -12.14
C GLU A 112 -0.47 -25.81 -10.66
N GLU A 113 -0.66 -24.83 -9.77
CA GLU A 113 -0.52 -25.00 -8.32
C GLU A 113 -1.61 -25.88 -7.73
N ALA A 114 -2.80 -25.86 -8.34
CA ALA A 114 -3.92 -26.71 -7.97
C ALA A 114 -3.88 -28.09 -8.64
N GLY A 115 -2.90 -28.36 -9.50
CA GLY A 115 -2.77 -29.63 -10.22
C GLY A 115 -3.84 -29.83 -11.29
N MET A 116 -4.42 -28.75 -11.83
CA MET A 116 -5.40 -28.80 -12.91
C MET A 116 -4.72 -28.74 -14.27
N ALA A 117 -5.14 -29.61 -15.19
CA ALA A 117 -4.64 -29.63 -16.57
C ALA A 117 -5.26 -28.52 -17.43
N SER A 118 -6.50 -28.11 -17.12
CA SER A 118 -7.22 -27.05 -17.83
C SER A 118 -8.23 -26.37 -16.90
N TYR A 119 -8.44 -25.06 -17.06
CA TYR A 119 -9.51 -24.31 -16.39
C TYR A 119 -10.91 -24.83 -16.71
N PHE A 120 -11.06 -25.52 -17.86
CA PHE A 120 -12.32 -26.07 -18.36
C PHE A 120 -12.34 -27.60 -18.34
N SER A 121 -11.42 -28.25 -17.62
CA SER A 121 -11.43 -29.72 -17.51
C SER A 121 -12.70 -30.23 -16.83
N ASP A 122 -13.26 -31.32 -17.34
CA ASP A 122 -14.33 -32.03 -16.65
C ASP A 122 -13.82 -32.47 -15.28
N ALA A 123 -14.58 -32.13 -14.24
CA ALA A 123 -14.18 -32.36 -12.87
C ALA A 123 -13.91 -33.85 -12.64
N SER A 124 -12.63 -34.22 -12.49
CA SER A 124 -12.21 -35.60 -12.21
C SER A 124 -12.60 -36.05 -10.79
N SER A 125 -12.90 -35.07 -9.92
CA SER A 125 -13.38 -35.21 -8.55
C SER A 125 -14.75 -34.54 -8.41
N SER A 126 -15.57 -34.99 -7.46
CA SER A 126 -16.91 -34.42 -7.20
C SER A 126 -16.90 -32.93 -6.83
N ILE A 127 -15.74 -32.36 -6.47
CA ILE A 127 -15.55 -30.93 -6.20
C ILE A 127 -14.21 -30.49 -6.83
N PRO A 128 -14.22 -29.51 -7.76
CA PRO A 128 -12.98 -28.98 -8.34
C PRO A 128 -12.18 -28.16 -7.32
N PRO A 129 -10.84 -28.10 -7.43
CA PRO A 129 -10.01 -27.29 -6.55
C PRO A 129 -10.25 -25.79 -6.80
N LEU A 130 -10.12 -24.99 -5.74
CA LEU A 130 -10.30 -23.53 -5.81
C LEU A 130 -9.09 -22.87 -6.48
N VAL A 131 -9.33 -22.23 -7.63
CA VAL A 131 -8.33 -21.55 -8.47
C VAL A 131 -8.93 -20.27 -9.03
N ASP A 132 -8.07 -19.26 -9.18
CA ASP A 132 -8.46 -18.01 -9.81
C ASP A 132 -8.42 -18.16 -11.33
N ILE A 133 -9.54 -17.80 -11.97
CA ILE A 133 -9.63 -17.78 -13.42
C ILE A 133 -9.15 -16.39 -13.89
N PRO A 134 -8.11 -16.32 -14.74
CA PRO A 134 -7.54 -15.04 -15.15
C PRO A 134 -8.57 -14.22 -15.94
N GLN A 135 -8.70 -12.93 -15.62
CA GLN A 135 -9.68 -12.05 -16.28
C GLN A 135 -9.43 -11.93 -17.79
N GLU A 136 -8.18 -12.02 -18.23
CA GLU A 136 -7.80 -12.01 -19.65
C GLU A 136 -8.48 -13.17 -20.42
N LEU A 137 -8.52 -14.36 -19.81
CA LEU A 137 -9.17 -15.56 -20.36
C LEU A 137 -10.69 -15.40 -20.42
N VAL A 138 -11.30 -14.87 -19.36
CA VAL A 138 -12.76 -14.64 -19.33
C VAL A 138 -13.16 -13.58 -20.36
N SER A 139 -12.38 -12.51 -20.48
CA SER A 139 -12.62 -11.42 -21.43
C SER A 139 -12.50 -11.90 -22.88
N SER A 140 -11.52 -12.75 -23.19
CA SER A 140 -11.34 -13.28 -24.55
C SER A 140 -12.46 -14.24 -24.97
N ILE A 141 -13.06 -14.96 -24.03
CA ILE A 141 -14.23 -15.82 -24.29
C ILE A 141 -15.50 -14.97 -24.46
N LEU A 142 -15.75 -14.04 -23.53
CA LEU A 142 -16.99 -13.25 -23.53
C LEU A 142 -17.04 -12.21 -24.65
N TYR A 143 -15.90 -11.63 -25.03
CA TYR A 143 -15.83 -10.52 -25.98
C TYR A 143 -14.95 -10.79 -27.20
N GLY A 144 -14.17 -11.87 -27.22
CA GLY A 144 -13.24 -12.20 -28.31
C GLY A 144 -13.74 -13.26 -29.28
N ASP A 145 -14.96 -13.79 -29.10
CA ASP A 145 -15.53 -14.91 -29.87
C ASP A 145 -14.65 -16.18 -29.88
N LEU A 146 -13.72 -16.32 -28.93
CA LEU A 146 -12.90 -17.53 -28.80
C LEU A 146 -13.67 -18.63 -28.07
N THR A 147 -13.48 -19.87 -28.53
CA THR A 147 -13.93 -21.01 -27.73
C THR A 147 -13.09 -21.14 -26.45
N PRO A 148 -13.63 -21.71 -25.36
CA PRO A 148 -12.90 -21.83 -24.09
C PRO A 148 -11.52 -22.50 -24.21
N GLN A 149 -11.40 -23.50 -25.08
CA GLN A 149 -10.14 -24.22 -25.32
C GLN A 149 -9.13 -23.38 -26.09
N GLU A 150 -9.56 -22.66 -27.13
CA GLU A 150 -8.70 -21.77 -27.91
C GLU A 150 -8.23 -20.58 -27.07
N ALA A 151 -9.11 -20.04 -26.23
CA ALA A 151 -8.81 -18.96 -25.32
C ALA A 151 -7.75 -19.36 -24.28
N GLU A 152 -7.86 -20.58 -23.73
CA GLU A 152 -6.88 -21.12 -22.79
C GLU A 152 -5.52 -21.35 -23.46
N GLU A 153 -5.51 -21.91 -24.68
CA GLU A 153 -4.26 -22.10 -25.42
C GLU A 153 -3.59 -20.75 -25.75
N GLN A 154 -4.38 -19.75 -26.13
CA GLN A 154 -3.89 -18.40 -26.38
C GLN A 154 -3.28 -17.79 -25.11
N TYR A 155 -3.96 -17.92 -23.96
CA TYR A 155 -3.47 -17.45 -22.66
C TYR A 155 -2.14 -18.13 -22.29
N ASP A 156 -2.05 -19.46 -22.40
CA ASP A 156 -0.84 -20.22 -22.09
C ASP A 156 0.34 -19.85 -23.00
N ARG A 157 0.08 -19.56 -24.28
CA ARG A 157 1.10 -19.04 -25.21
C ARG A 157 1.63 -17.67 -24.76
N VAL A 158 0.75 -16.78 -24.29
CA VAL A 158 1.14 -15.45 -23.80
C VAL A 158 1.97 -15.57 -22.51
N CYS A 159 1.55 -16.40 -21.56
CA CYS A 159 2.29 -16.65 -20.33
C CYS A 159 3.68 -17.25 -20.61
N ARG A 160 3.77 -18.24 -21.51
CA ARG A 160 5.06 -18.85 -21.89
C ARG A 160 6.02 -17.84 -22.53
N LYS A 161 5.51 -16.91 -23.35
CA LYS A 161 6.34 -15.85 -23.95
C LYS A 161 6.84 -14.86 -22.91
N LYS A 162 6.01 -14.47 -21.93
CA LYS A 162 6.41 -13.54 -20.85
C LYS A 162 7.51 -14.15 -19.96
N GLY A 163 7.36 -15.41 -19.53
CA GLY A 163 8.35 -16.10 -18.70
C GLY A 163 9.66 -16.50 -19.41
N ALA A 164 9.76 -16.29 -20.73
CA ALA A 164 11.01 -16.48 -21.49
C ALA A 164 11.77 -15.17 -21.73
N VAL A 165 11.18 -14.03 -21.38
CA VAL A 165 11.73 -12.67 -21.58
C VAL A 165 12.22 -12.07 -20.25
N GLU A 166 11.81 -12.64 -19.12
CA GLU A 166 12.37 -12.41 -17.78
C GLU A 166 13.59 -13.30 -17.51
#